data_AF-A0A2S9SS73-F1
#
_entry.id   AF-A0A2S9SS73-F1
#
_cell.length_a   1.000
_cell.length_b   1.000
_cell.length_c   1.000
_cell.angle_alpha   90.00
_cell.angle_beta   90.00
_cell.angle_gamma   90.00
#
_symmetry.space_group_name_H-M   'P 1'
#
loop_
_entity.id
_entity.type
_entity.pdbx_description
1 polymer ?
#
loop_
_entity_poly.entity_id
_entity_poly.type
_entity_poly.pdbx_seq_one_letter_code
_entity_poly.pdbx_strand_id
1 'polypeptide(L)'
;MLFNSYEFIFLFLPITFILYFYLLSQRLILGAKIFLVIASLFFYGYWNFSYVPLILLSIFVNYSVGLSLVNHEKIKVNSKTILIFGILFNVGLLGYFKYT
;
A
#
# COMPACT_ATOMS: atom_id res chain seq x y z
N MET A 1 11.70 1.12 10.14
CA MET A 1 12.63 0.00 10.34
C MET A 1 13.13 -0.39 8.96
N LEU A 2 14.43 -0.64 8.79
CA LEU A 2 14.96 -1.02 7.47
C LEU A 2 14.83 -2.54 7.27
N PHE A 3 14.69 -2.98 6.03
CA PHE A 3 14.60 -4.42 5.70
C PHE A 3 15.84 -5.22 6.12
N ASN A 4 17.02 -4.58 6.13
CA ASN A 4 18.28 -5.19 6.55
C ASN A 4 18.54 -5.07 8.07
N SER A 5 17.60 -4.51 8.84
CA SER A 5 17.78 -4.38 10.29
C SER A 5 17.48 -5.71 11.01
N TYR A 6 18.20 -5.96 12.11
CA TYR A 6 17.97 -7.14 12.95
C TYR A 6 16.56 -7.18 13.54
N GLU A 7 16.01 -6.02 13.89
CA GLU A 7 14.61 -5.89 14.33
C GLU A 7 13.62 -6.41 13.27
N PHE A 8 13.86 -6.13 11.98
CA PHE A 8 12.99 -6.62 10.92
C PHE A 8 13.08 -8.14 10.79
N ILE A 9 14.31 -8.66 10.70
CA ILE A 9 14.58 -10.06 10.40
C ILE A 9 14.14 -10.98 11.54
N PHE A 10 14.47 -10.63 12.78
CA PHE A 10 14.29 -11.53 13.93
C PHE A 10 13.03 -11.27 14.76
N LEU A 11 12.41 -10.09 14.66
CA LEU A 11 11.19 -9.78 15.40
C LEU A 11 10.00 -9.58 14.46
N PHE A 12 10.03 -8.53 13.64
CA PHE A 12 8.86 -8.13 12.87
C PHE A 12 8.40 -9.20 11.88
N LEU A 13 9.31 -9.73 11.07
CA LEU A 13 9.01 -10.74 10.05
C LEU A 13 8.42 -12.03 10.65
N PRO A 14 9.08 -12.72 11.62
CA PRO A 14 8.55 -13.95 12.18
C PRO A 14 7.23 -13.72 12.93
N ILE A 15 7.08 -12.62 13.68
CA ILE A 15 5.83 -12.30 14.38
C ILE A 15 4.69 -12.09 13.37
N THR A 16 4.93 -11.29 12.33
CA THR A 16 3.93 -11.02 11.28
C THR A 16 3.55 -12.30 10.56
N PHE A 17 4.54 -13.15 10.23
CA PHE A 17 4.30 -14.43 9.58
C PHE A 17 3.45 -15.36 10.43
N ILE A 18 3.83 -15.57 11.71
CA ILE A 18 3.10 -16.46 12.63
C ILE A 18 1.67 -15.97 12.83
N LEU A 19 1.46 -14.67 13.10
CA LEU A 19 0.13 -14.11 13.32
C LEU A 19 -0.75 -14.20 12.07
N TYR A 20 -0.19 -13.96 10.88
CA TYR A 20 -0.93 -14.10 9.63
C TYR A 20 -1.43 -15.54 9.41
N PHE A 21 -0.56 -16.53 9.53
CA PHE A 21 -0.94 -17.93 9.35
C PHE A 21 -1.83 -18.44 10.49
N TYR A 22 -1.67 -17.92 11.70
CA TYR A 22 -2.58 -18.19 12.80
C TYR A 22 -4.00 -17.66 12.52
N LEU A 23 -4.14 -16.42 12.04
CA LEU A 23 -5.46 -15.89 11.65
C LEU A 23 -6.08 -16.71 10.52
N LEU A 24 -5.27 -17.17 9.57
CA LEU A 24 -5.72 -18.02 8.47
C LEU A 24 -6.19 -19.40 8.97
N SER A 25 -5.51 -20.00 9.94
CA SER A 25 -5.91 -21.30 10.52
C SER A 25 -7.25 -21.22 11.26
N GLN A 26 -7.55 -20.06 11.85
CA GLN A 26 -8.87 -19.76 12.44
C GLN A 26 -9.96 -19.42 11.41
N ARG A 27 -9.68 -19.58 10.10
CA ARG A 27 -10.57 -19.22 8.98
C ARG A 27 -10.92 -17.72 8.93
N LEU A 28 -10.16 -16.86 9.61
CA LEU A 28 -10.35 -15.40 9.64
C LEU A 28 -9.66 -14.74 8.43
N ILE A 29 -10.06 -15.09 7.21
CA ILE A 29 -9.40 -14.65 5.97
C ILE A 29 -9.38 -13.12 5.85
N LEU A 30 -10.50 -12.46 6.13
CA LEU A 30 -10.57 -11.00 6.10
C LEU A 30 -9.70 -10.37 7.19
N GLY A 31 -9.71 -10.94 8.40
CA GLY A 31 -8.87 -10.51 9.51
C GLY A 31 -7.39 -10.63 9.20
N ALA A 32 -6.96 -11.72 8.57
CA ALA A 32 -5.58 -11.94 8.14
C ALA A 32 -5.13 -10.89 7.10
N LYS A 33 -6.00 -10.53 6.15
CA LYS A 33 -5.73 -9.46 5.18
C LYS A 33 -5.63 -8.09 5.84
N ILE A 34 -6.56 -7.75 6.73
CA ILE A 34 -6.54 -6.49 7.49
C ILE A 34 -5.26 -6.41 8.33
N PHE A 35 -4.89 -7.50 9.01
CA PHE A 35 -3.66 -7.60 9.78
C PHE A 35 -2.43 -7.33 8.91
N LEU A 36 -2.33 -7.94 7.72
CA LEU A 36 -1.21 -7.66 6.80
C LEU A 36 -1.14 -6.20 6.37
N VAL A 37 -2.29 -5.57 6.10
CA VAL A 37 -2.34 -4.14 5.75
C VAL A 37 -1.84 -3.30 6.92
N ILE A 38 -2.30 -3.57 8.14
CA ILE A 38 -1.88 -2.84 9.34
C ILE A 38 -0.38 -3.05 9.60
N ALA A 39 0.11 -4.29 9.50
CA ALA A 39 1.54 -4.60 9.68
C ALA A 39 2.40 -3.87 8.65
N SER A 40 1.98 -3.84 7.39
CA SER A 40 2.64 -3.09 6.33
C SER A 40 2.67 -1.58 6.61
N LEU A 41 1.53 -0.99 6.98
CA LEU A 41 1.46 0.43 7.33
C LEU A 41 2.32 0.77 8.55
N PHE A 42 2.35 -0.10 9.57
CA PHE A 42 3.24 0.05 10.72
C PHE A 42 4.71 0.01 10.31
N PHE A 43 5.11 -0.93 9.47
CA PHE A 43 6.48 -1.04 8.97
C PHE A 43 6.91 0.24 8.23
N TYR A 44 6.08 0.74 7.31
CA TYR A 44 6.36 1.96 6.57
C TYR A 44 6.31 3.21 7.45
N GLY A 45 5.41 3.26 8.43
CA GLY A 45 5.27 4.37 9.37
C GLY A 45 6.32 4.40 10.49
N TYR A 46 7.08 3.32 10.68
CA TYR A 46 8.03 3.19 11.80
C TYR A 46 9.10 4.28 11.82
N TRP A 47 9.54 4.75 10.65
CA TRP A 47 10.60 5.75 10.57
C TRP A 47 10.05 7.18 10.64
N ASN A 48 8.95 7.45 9.96
CA ASN A 48 8.23 8.70 10.06
C ASN A 48 6.75 8.49 9.73
N PHE A 49 5.89 8.66 10.74
CA PHE A 49 4.45 8.47 10.62
C PHE A 49 3.81 9.43 9.60
N SER A 50 4.43 10.59 9.33
CA SER A 50 3.95 11.57 8.34
C SER A 50 3.91 11.01 6.91
N TYR A 51 4.64 9.93 6.62
CA TYR A 51 4.59 9.27 5.30
C TYR A 51 3.44 8.25 5.16
N VAL A 52 2.78 7.86 6.26
CA VAL A 52 1.65 6.91 6.21
C VAL A 52 0.47 7.48 5.42
N PRO A 53 0.02 8.73 5.65
CA PRO A 53 -1.01 9.35 4.81
C PRO A 53 -0.63 9.42 3.33
N LEU A 54 0.65 9.66 3.03
CA LEU A 54 1.16 9.74 1.66
C LEU A 54 1.08 8.39 0.93
N ILE A 55 1.44 7.30 1.61
CA ILE A 55 1.31 5.93 1.08
C ILE A 55 -0.17 5.56 0.91
N LEU A 56 -1.02 5.87 1.89
CA LEU A 56 -2.46 5.60 1.81
C LEU A 56 -3.11 6.34 0.64
N LEU A 57 -2.78 7.62 0.45
CA LEU A 57 -3.24 8.41 -0.68
C LEU A 57 -2.78 7.79 -2.01
N SER A 58 -1.52 7.38 -2.09
CA SER A 58 -0.98 6.72 -3.28
C SER A 58 -1.73 5.42 -3.61
N ILE A 59 -1.95 4.55 -2.62
CA ILE A 59 -2.71 3.31 -2.79
C ILE A 59 -4.13 3.61 -3.29
N PHE A 60 -4.82 4.55 -2.65
CA PHE A 60 -6.20 4.89 -2.98
C PHE A 60 -6.34 5.43 -4.41
N VAL A 61 -5.48 6.36 -4.81
CA VAL A 61 -5.51 6.94 -6.16
C VAL A 61 -5.16 5.89 -7.21
N ASN A 62 -4.09 5.10 -7.00
CA ASN A 62 -3.71 4.06 -7.93
C ASN A 62 -4.79 2.97 -8.08
N TYR A 63 -5.42 2.58 -6.97
CA TYR A 63 -6.53 1.63 -7.00
C TYR A 63 -7.72 2.18 -7.80
N SER A 64 -8.08 3.45 -7.57
CA SER A 64 -9.19 4.11 -8.27
C SER A 64 -8.91 4.28 -9.77
N VAL A 65 -7.69 4.64 -10.15
CA VAL A 65 -7.23 4.74 -11.54
C VAL A 65 -7.29 3.35 -12.21
N GLY A 66 -6.76 2.31 -11.54
CA GLY A 66 -6.81 0.94 -12.05
C GLY A 66 -8.23 0.43 -12.25
N LEU A 67 -9.12 0.66 -11.28
CA LEU A 67 -10.52 0.29 -11.37
C LEU A 67 -11.24 1.02 -12.53
N SER A 68 -10.89 2.29 -12.75
CA SER A 68 -11.46 3.09 -13.83
C SER A 68 -10.99 2.63 -15.21
N LEU A 69 -9.75 2.16 -15.32
CA LEU A 69 -9.21 1.57 -16.56
C LEU A 69 -9.87 0.23 -16.90
N VAL A 70 -10.11 -0.63 -15.90
CA VAL A 70 -10.79 -1.92 -16.11
C VAL A 70 -12.25 -1.69 -16.53
N ASN A 71 -12.96 -0.78 -15.86
CA ASN A 71 -14.37 -0.48 -16.12
C ASN A 71 -14.60 0.56 -17.22
N HIS A 72 -13.71 0.65 -18.21
CA HIS A 72 -13.74 1.67 -19.27
C HIS A 72 -15.05 1.73 -20.06
N GLU A 73 -15.80 0.62 -20.16
CA GLU A 73 -17.11 0.61 -20.83
C GLU A 73 -18.21 1.40 -20.08
N LYS A 74 -18.09 1.52 -18.75
CA LYS A 74 -19.04 2.27 -17.91
C LYS A 74 -18.67 3.74 -17.75
N ILE A 75 -17.42 4.09 -17.99
CA ILE A 75 -16.87 5.42 -17.76
C ILE A 75 -16.61 6.08 -19.11
N LYS A 76 -17.33 7.16 -19.43
CA LYS A 76 -17.19 7.92 -20.70
C LYS A 76 -15.83 8.63 -20.89
N VAL A 77 -14.89 8.44 -19.97
CA VAL A 77 -13.58 9.10 -20.00
C VAL A 77 -12.60 8.20 -20.75
N ASN A 78 -11.83 8.79 -21.66
CA ASN A 78 -10.82 8.07 -22.43
C ASN A 78 -9.78 7.41 -21.49
N SER A 79 -9.55 6.11 -21.66
CA SER A 79 -8.57 5.32 -20.90
C SER A 79 -7.18 5.93 -20.94
N LYS A 80 -6.80 6.54 -22.08
CA LYS A 80 -5.53 7.24 -22.25
C LYS A 80 -5.37 8.41 -21.28
N THR A 81 -6.43 9.18 -21.05
CA THR A 81 -6.41 10.33 -20.13
C THR A 81 -6.29 9.86 -18.68
N ILE A 82 -7.01 8.80 -18.30
CA ILE A 82 -6.93 8.20 -16.96
C ILE A 82 -5.50 7.71 -16.67
N LEU A 83 -4.88 7.06 -17.66
CA LEU A 83 -3.51 6.56 -17.53
C LEU A 83 -2.48 7.69 -17.43
N ILE A 84 -2.61 8.75 -18.25
CA ILE A 84 -1.76 9.94 -18.15
C ILE A 84 -1.88 10.58 -16.76
N PHE A 85 -3.10 10.75 -16.26
CA PHE A 85 -3.34 11.29 -14.93
C PHE A 85 -2.67 10.43 -13.84
N GLY A 86 -2.83 9.11 -13.89
CA GLY A 86 -2.18 8.19 -12.96
C GLY A 86 -0.66 8.29 -12.97
N ILE A 87 -0.05 8.39 -14.15
CA ILE A 87 1.41 8.57 -14.28
C ILE A 87 1.84 9.92 -13.68
N LEU A 88 1.19 11.02 -14.07
CA LEU A 88 1.51 12.36 -13.57
C LEU A 88 1.39 12.44 -12.04
N PHE A 89 0.33 11.83 -11.48
CA PHE A 89 0.14 11.76 -10.03
C PHE A 89 1.29 11.00 -9.34
N ASN A 90 1.65 9.81 -9.84
CA ASN A 90 2.75 9.03 -9.24
C ASN A 90 4.09 9.75 -9.32
N VAL A 91 4.42 10.36 -10.47
CA VAL A 91 5.66 11.13 -10.64
C VAL A 91 5.66 12.37 -9.75
N GLY A 92 4.54 13.08 -9.66
CA GLY A 92 4.39 14.23 -8.77
C GLY A 92 4.56 13.86 -7.30
N LEU A 93 3.95 12.76 -6.86
CA LEU A 93 4.07 12.25 -5.50
C LEU A 93 5.50 11.79 -5.18
N LEU A 94 6.19 11.16 -6.12
CA LEU A 94 7.62 10.82 -5.99
C LEU A 94 8.50 12.08 -5.89
N GLY A 95 8.21 13.09 -6.71
CA GLY A 95 8.88 14.39 -6.62
C GLY A 95 8.70 15.02 -5.25
N TYR A 96 7.47 15.10 -4.76
CA TYR A 96 7.18 15.62 -3.42
C TYR A 96 7.92 14.82 -2.33
N PHE A 97 7.82 13.49 -2.33
CA PHE A 97 8.47 12.65 -1.32
C PHE A 97 10.00 12.74 -1.32
N LYS A 98 10.62 12.96 -2.48
CA LYS A 98 12.08 13.01 -2.60
C LYS A 98 12.67 14.39 -2.28
N TYR A 99 11.95 15.45 -2.66
CA TYR A 99 12.47 16.83 -2.60
C TYR A 99 11.88 17.65 -1.46
N THR A 100 11.05 17.04 -0.60
CA THR A 100 10.46 17.65 0.60
C THR A 100 10.76 16.77 1.81
#